data_AF-A0A6L7TS13-F1
#
_entry.id   AF-A0A6L7TS13-F1
#
_cell.length_a   1.000
_cell.length_b   1.000
_cell.length_c   1.000
_cell.angle_alpha   90.00
_cell.angle_beta   90.00
_cell.angle_gamma   90.00
#
_symmetry.space_group_name_H-M   'P 1'
#
loop_
_entity.id
_entity.type
_entity.pdbx_description
1 polymer ?
#
loop_
_entity_poly.entity_id
_entity_poly.type
_entity_poly.pdbx_seq_one_letter_code
_entity_poly.pdbx_strand_id
1 'polypeptide(L)'
;MEILKVWLNFKGRINRRTFWLGHMVPSTVLAVLLMTFILATPYLVIGPERVEAALVILSLATLLTVPTWIQYAGLAKRCRDIGYSGWLSLAYMIPIIGFLFLLWCGTTKGKAQGNRE
;
A
#
# COMPACT_ATOMS: atom_id res chain seq x y z
N MET A 1 -11.24 -11.36 -13.44
CA MET A 1 -10.30 -10.61 -12.57
C MET A 1 -10.35 -11.20 -11.17
N GLU A 2 -9.37 -12.01 -10.81
CA GLU A 2 -9.25 -12.53 -9.44
C GLU A 2 -8.56 -11.47 -8.57
N ILE A 3 -9.27 -10.90 -7.60
CA ILE A 3 -8.74 -9.84 -6.73
C ILE A 3 -7.45 -10.26 -6.00
N LEU A 4 -7.35 -11.55 -5.66
CA LEU A 4 -6.17 -12.15 -5.04
C LEU A 4 -4.93 -12.04 -5.93
N LYS A 5 -5.06 -12.18 -7.26
CA LYS A 5 -3.95 -11.96 -8.18
C LYS A 5 -3.50 -10.51 -8.19
N VAL A 6 -4.43 -9.56 -8.03
CA VAL A 6 -4.10 -8.12 -7.91
C VAL A 6 -3.34 -7.83 -6.62
N TRP A 7 -3.70 -8.48 -5.52
CA TRP A 7 -3.17 -8.21 -4.18
C TRP A 7 -1.89 -8.98 -3.82
N LEU A 8 -1.74 -10.22 -4.26
CA LEU A 8 -0.68 -11.12 -3.78
C LEU A 8 0.47 -11.31 -4.78
N ASN A 9 0.21 -11.10 -6.07
CA ASN A 9 1.25 -11.26 -7.10
C ASN A 9 1.88 -9.90 -7.43
N PHE A 10 3.19 -9.86 -7.68
CA PHE A 10 3.90 -8.67 -8.18
C PHE A 10 4.07 -8.65 -9.69
N LYS A 11 3.54 -9.60 -10.46
CA LYS A 11 3.68 -9.69 -11.92
C LYS A 11 2.46 -9.11 -12.66
N GLY A 12 2.62 -8.86 -13.95
CA GLY A 12 1.53 -8.38 -14.82
C GLY A 12 1.36 -6.85 -14.84
N ARG A 13 0.30 -6.42 -15.55
CA ARG A 13 -0.10 -5.02 -15.76
C ARG A 13 -1.56 -4.84 -15.38
N ILE A 14 -1.89 -3.70 -14.78
CA ILE A 14 -3.27 -3.38 -14.40
C ILE A 14 -3.67 -2.02 -14.94
N ASN A 15 -4.89 -1.94 -15.45
CA ASN A 15 -5.48 -0.68 -15.89
C ASN A 15 -5.82 0.22 -14.68
N ARG A 16 -6.18 1.48 -14.94
CA ARG A 16 -6.50 2.46 -13.90
C ARG A 16 -7.69 2.10 -13.03
N ARG A 17 -8.74 1.51 -13.62
CA ARG A 17 -9.95 1.11 -12.87
C ARG A 17 -9.60 0.02 -11.86
N THR A 18 -8.90 -1.02 -12.32
CA THR A 18 -8.40 -2.11 -11.47
C THR A 18 -7.43 -1.61 -10.41
N PHE A 19 -6.56 -0.66 -10.77
CA PHE A 19 -5.64 -0.04 -9.81
C PHE A 19 -6.41 0.65 -8.68
N TRP A 20 -7.33 1.57 -8.97
CA TRP A 20 -8.08 2.28 -7.93
C TRP A 20 -8.95 1.34 -7.09
N LEU A 21 -9.66 0.39 -7.71
CA LEU A 21 -10.46 -0.60 -6.99
C LEU A 21 -9.59 -1.49 -6.08
N GLY A 22 -8.41 -1.89 -6.56
CA GLY A 22 -7.48 -2.72 -5.80
C GLY A 22 -6.70 -1.95 -4.72
N HIS A 23 -6.63 -0.63 -4.79
CA HIS A 23 -5.84 0.22 -3.88
C HIS A 23 -6.70 0.86 -2.78
N MET A 24 -7.93 1.29 -3.07
CA MET A 24 -8.79 2.05 -2.15
C MET A 24 -9.06 1.34 -0.80
N VAL A 25 -9.41 0.05 -0.85
CA VAL A 25 -9.70 -0.72 0.37
C VAL A 25 -8.43 -0.86 1.24
N PRO A 26 -7.29 -1.34 0.71
CA PRO A 26 -6.02 -1.35 1.45
C PRO A 26 -5.59 0.03 1.98
N SER A 27 -5.75 1.10 1.21
CA SER A 27 -5.41 2.45 1.67
C SER A 27 -6.27 2.89 2.86
N THR A 28 -7.57 2.58 2.83
CA THR A 28 -8.50 2.91 3.93
C THR A 28 -8.14 2.12 5.19
N VAL A 29 -7.89 0.81 5.06
CA VAL A 29 -7.45 -0.04 6.17
C VAL A 29 -6.12 0.46 6.73
N LEU A 30 -5.15 0.79 5.88
CA LEU A 30 -3.86 1.33 6.31
C LEU A 30 -4.03 2.65 7.06
N ALA A 31 -4.88 3.56 6.58
CA ALA A 31 -5.13 4.83 7.23
C ALA A 31 -5.72 4.66 8.64
N VAL A 32 -6.70 3.76 8.80
CA VAL A 32 -7.31 3.45 10.10
C VAL A 32 -6.28 2.83 11.05
N LEU A 33 -5.47 1.88 10.57
CA LEU A 33 -4.43 1.25 11.40
C LEU A 33 -3.34 2.25 11.81
N LEU A 34 -2.89 3.11 10.89
CA LEU A 34 -1.93 4.17 11.19
C LEU A 34 -2.49 5.18 12.20
N MET A 35 -3.74 5.61 12.03
CA MET A 35 -4.40 6.51 12.98
C MET A 35 -4.51 5.86 14.36
N THR A 36 -4.91 4.59 14.42
CA THR A 36 -4.96 3.83 15.68
C THR A 36 -3.58 3.73 16.33
N PHE A 37 -2.53 3.44 15.55
CA PHE A 37 -1.15 3.36 16.03
C PHE A 37 -0.68 4.71 16.60
N ILE A 38 -0.89 5.81 15.87
CA ILE A 38 -0.50 7.15 16.31
C ILE A 38 -1.27 7.58 17.57
N LEU A 39 -2.56 7.27 17.66
CA LEU A 39 -3.37 7.63 18.82
C LEU A 39 -3.07 6.74 20.04
N ALA A 40 -2.76 5.46 19.85
CA ALA A 40 -2.50 4.52 20.95
C ALA A 40 -1.10 4.68 21.55
N THR A 41 -0.09 5.03 20.74
CA THR A 41 1.32 5.06 21.17
C THR A 41 1.61 5.94 22.40
N PRO A 42 1.04 7.16 22.57
CA PRO A 42 1.28 7.96 23.78
C PRO A 42 0.78 7.28 25.05
N TYR A 43 -0.39 6.63 25.00
CA TYR A 43 -0.98 5.95 26.16
C TYR A 43 -0.21 4.69 26.55
N LEU A 44 0.37 3.99 25.57
CA LEU A 44 1.11 2.75 25.77
C LEU A 44 2.53 3.00 26.33
N VAL A 45 3.14 4.16 26.08
CA VAL A 45 4.55 4.43 26.46
C VAL A 45 4.69 5.01 27.88
N ILE A 46 3.63 5.59 28.45
CA ILE A 46 3.68 6.32 29.73
C ILE A 46 3.38 5.43 30.95
N GLY A 47 2.79 4.24 30.76
CA GLY A 47 2.35 3.35 31.84
C GLY A 47 3.44 2.44 32.45
N PRO A 48 3.18 1.84 33.64
CA PRO A 48 4.07 0.88 34.29
C PRO A 48 4.15 -0.47 33.56
N GLU A 49 3.16 -0.81 32.72
CA GLU A 49 3.02 -2.09 32.01
C GLU A 49 3.72 -2.09 30.63
N ARG A 50 5.03 -1.80 30.64
CA ARG A 50 5.83 -1.61 29.42
C ARG A 50 5.90 -2.84 28.50
N VAL A 51 5.81 -4.05 29.06
CA VAL A 51 5.86 -5.31 28.29
C VAL A 51 4.58 -5.49 27.47
N GLU A 52 3.42 -5.27 28.08
CA GLU A 52 2.12 -5.40 27.40
C GLU A 52 1.97 -4.33 26.31
N ALA A 53 2.39 -3.10 26.61
CA ALA A 53 2.47 -2.01 25.63
C ALA A 53 3.33 -2.37 24.42
N ALA A 54 4.51 -2.97 24.63
CA ALA A 54 5.38 -3.40 23.54
C ALA A 54 4.73 -4.48 22.66
N LEU A 55 4.02 -5.44 23.26
CA LEU A 55 3.30 -6.48 22.52
C LEU A 55 2.16 -5.90 21.67
N VAL A 56 1.42 -4.91 22.20
CA VAL A 56 0.37 -4.21 21.44
C VAL A 56 0.97 -3.44 20.27
N ILE A 57 2.05 -2.68 20.49
CA ILE A 57 2.75 -1.94 19.43
C ILE A 57 3.26 -2.89 18.34
N LEU A 58 3.87 -4.01 18.72
CA LEU A 58 4.37 -5.03 17.78
C LEU A 58 3.24 -5.66 16.96
N SER A 59 2.11 -5.93 17.60
CA SER A 59 0.93 -6.49 16.95
C SER A 59 0.37 -5.51 15.92
N LEU A 60 0.20 -4.23 16.28
CA LEU A 60 -0.24 -3.19 15.36
C LEU A 60 0.74 -3.00 14.19
N ALA A 61 2.05 -3.00 14.47
CA ALA A 61 3.08 -2.89 13.44
C ALA A 61 3.02 -4.07 12.46
N THR A 62 2.74 -5.28 12.94
CA THR A 62 2.57 -6.46 12.09
C THR A 62 1.32 -6.35 11.22
N LEU A 63 0.20 -5.83 11.74
CA LEU A 63 -1.03 -5.61 10.97
C LEU A 63 -0.85 -4.60 9.82
N LEU A 64 0.06 -3.64 9.95
CA LEU A 64 0.37 -2.68 8.87
C LEU A 64 1.01 -3.33 7.65
N THR A 65 1.65 -4.49 7.79
CA THR A 65 2.41 -5.14 6.71
C THR A 65 1.54 -5.59 5.55
N VAL A 66 0.35 -6.13 5.84
CA VAL A 66 -0.57 -6.67 4.83
C VAL A 66 -1.11 -5.61 3.86
N PRO A 67 -1.75 -4.51 4.32
CA PRO A 67 -2.23 -3.48 3.39
C PRO A 67 -1.07 -2.80 2.66
N THR A 68 0.08 -2.63 3.33
CA THR A 68 1.30 -2.09 2.71
C THR A 68 1.76 -2.95 1.54
N TRP A 69 1.85 -4.27 1.73
CA TRP A 69 2.18 -5.22 0.66
C TRP A 69 1.26 -5.10 -0.54
N ILE A 70 -0.05 -5.06 -0.29
CA ILE A 70 -1.06 -4.96 -1.36
C ILE A 70 -0.89 -3.66 -2.16
N GLN A 71 -0.60 -2.54 -1.49
CA GLN A 71 -0.35 -1.26 -2.16
C GLN A 71 0.87 -1.33 -3.07
N TYR A 72 1.99 -1.91 -2.62
CA TYR A 72 3.19 -2.08 -3.45
C TYR A 72 2.95 -3.03 -4.63
N ALA A 73 2.22 -4.13 -4.44
CA ALA A 73 1.86 -5.05 -5.52
C ALA A 73 1.08 -4.34 -6.64
N GLY A 74 0.11 -3.49 -6.27
CA GLY A 74 -0.66 -2.67 -7.21
C GLY A 74 0.20 -1.61 -7.91
N LEU A 75 1.01 -0.86 -7.15
CA LEU A 75 1.88 0.19 -7.69
C LEU A 75 2.93 -0.39 -8.66
N ALA A 76 3.56 -1.52 -8.33
CA ALA A 76 4.53 -2.16 -9.20
C ALA A 76 3.92 -2.57 -10.56
N LYS A 77 2.68 -3.08 -10.57
CA LYS A 77 1.94 -3.39 -11.80
C LYS A 77 1.56 -2.13 -12.58
N ARG A 78 1.17 -1.07 -11.88
CA ARG A 78 0.81 0.21 -12.49
C ARG A 78 2.03 0.88 -13.12
N CYS A 79 3.18 0.85 -12.46
CA CYS A 79 4.46 1.33 -13.01
C CYS A 79 4.80 0.62 -14.32
N ARG A 80 4.71 -0.72 -14.33
CA ARG A 80 4.93 -1.51 -15.56
C ARG A 80 3.91 -1.22 -16.65
N ASP A 81 2.67 -0.89 -16.29
CA ASP A 81 1.67 -0.50 -17.28
C ASP A 81 1.94 0.88 -17.91
N ILE A 82 2.46 1.82 -17.13
CA ILE A 82 2.91 3.14 -17.63
C ILE A 82 4.23 3.00 -18.42
N GLY A 83 4.97 1.90 -18.23
CA GLY A 83 6.18 1.57 -18.96
C GLY A 83 7.47 1.81 -18.19
N TYR A 84 7.40 1.90 -16.86
CA TYR A 84 8.53 1.96 -15.94
C TYR A 84 8.76 0.60 -15.26
N SER A 85 9.89 0.43 -14.58
CA SER A 85 10.15 -0.76 -13.78
C SER A 85 9.21 -0.80 -12.56
N GLY A 86 8.91 -2.01 -12.06
CA GLY A 86 8.10 -2.18 -10.84
C GLY A 86 8.78 -1.59 -9.59
N TRP A 87 10.12 -1.50 -9.61
CA TRP A 87 10.93 -0.91 -8.53
C TRP A 87 10.64 0.57 -8.28
N LEU A 88 10.14 1.30 -9.29
CA LEU A 88 9.73 2.69 -9.11
C LEU A 88 8.62 2.84 -8.04
N SER A 89 7.88 1.77 -7.74
CA SER A 89 6.91 1.75 -6.65
C SER A 89 7.50 2.10 -5.28
N LEU A 90 8.80 1.91 -5.06
CA LEU A 90 9.49 2.30 -3.81
C LEU A 90 9.44 3.81 -3.53
N ALA A 91 9.20 4.65 -4.55
CA ALA A 91 8.95 6.09 -4.36
C ALA A 91 7.76 6.36 -3.42
N TYR A 92 6.84 5.38 -3.27
CA TYR A 92 5.72 5.43 -2.35
C TYR A 92 6.12 5.44 -0.86
N MET A 93 7.34 5.03 -0.50
CA MET A 93 7.83 5.06 0.89
C MET A 93 8.03 6.48 1.43
N ILE A 94 8.17 7.47 0.54
CA ILE A 94 8.45 8.85 0.92
C ILE A 94 7.09 9.55 1.15
N PRO A 95 6.80 10.20 2.29
CA PRO A 95 5.44 10.67 2.59
C PRO A 95 4.83 11.60 1.53
N ILE A 96 5.50 12.72 1.24
CA ILE A 96 5.00 13.72 0.29
C ILE A 96 5.14 13.22 -1.15
N ILE A 97 6.31 12.68 -1.50
CA ILE A 97 6.59 12.19 -2.85
C ILE A 97 5.70 10.99 -3.20
N GLY A 98 5.45 10.12 -2.24
CA GLY A 98 4.63 8.91 -2.39
C GLY A 98 3.18 9.22 -2.65
N PHE A 99 2.62 10.26 -2.01
CA PHE A 99 1.28 10.74 -2.33
C PHE A 99 1.19 11.27 -3.77
N LEU A 100 2.12 12.12 -4.18
CA LEU A 100 2.19 12.62 -5.56
C LEU A 100 2.39 11.48 -6.57
N PHE A 101 3.23 10.51 -6.22
CA PHE A 101 3.51 9.32 -7.01
C PHE A 101 2.28 8.42 -7.19
N LEU A 102 1.48 8.24 -6.13
CA LEU A 102 0.21 7.52 -6.17
C LEU A 102 -0.76 8.19 -7.16
N LEU A 103 -0.92 9.52 -7.05
CA LEU A 103 -1.79 10.29 -7.96
C LEU A 103 -1.31 10.19 -9.40
N TRP A 104 0.00 10.31 -9.63
CA TRP A 104 0.59 10.15 -10.94
C TRP A 104 0.33 8.75 -11.52
N CYS A 105 0.53 7.69 -10.74
CA CYS A 105 0.22 6.31 -11.13
C CYS A 105 -1.26 6.12 -11.47
N GLY A 106 -2.17 6.70 -10.68
CA GLY A 106 -3.61 6.57 -10.84
C GLY A 106 -4.21 7.38 -11.99
N THR A 107 -3.57 8.48 -12.40
CA THR A 107 -4.07 9.38 -13.45
C THR A 107 -3.41 9.17 -14.81
N THR A 108 -2.14 8.75 -14.86
CA THR A 108 -1.38 8.58 -16.10
C THR A 108 -1.96 7.47 -16.99
N LYS A 109 -2.04 7.70 -18.32
CA LYS A 109 -2.49 6.70 -19.29
C LYS A 109 -1.46 5.57 -19.40
N GLY A 110 -1.94 4.33 -19.35
CA GLY A 110 -1.10 3.16 -19.64
C GLY A 110 -0.67 3.12 -21.10
N LYS A 111 0.46 2.46 -21.41
CA LYS A 111 0.86 2.20 -22.80
C LYS A 111 -0.12 1.21 -23.43
N ALA A 112 -0.40 1.35 -24.74
CA ALA A 112 -1.37 0.55 -25.50
C ALA A 112 -0.93 -0.91 -25.77
N GLN A 113 -0.31 -1.56 -24.80
CA GLN A 113 -0.09 -3.00 -24.81
C GLN A 113 -1.19 -3.64 -23.94
N GLY A 114 -1.89 -4.63 -24.49
CA GLY A 114 -2.99 -5.31 -23.79
C GLY A 114 -2.60 -5.75 -22.39
N ASN A 115 -3.52 -5.57 -21.43
CA ASN A 115 -3.33 -6.00 -20.04
C ASN A 115 -3.12 -7.52 -20.03
N ARG A 116 -1.87 -7.97 -19.90
CA ARG A 116 -1.54 -9.37 -19.66
C ARG A 116 -1.57 -9.58 -18.14
N GLU A 117 -2.64 -10.22 -17.67
CA GLU A 117 -2.83 -10.66 -16.28
C GLU A 117 -1.80 -11.73 -15.90
#